data_AF-A0A927CW51-F1
#
_entry.id   AF-A0A927CW51-F1
#
_cell.length_a   1.000
_cell.length_b   1.000
_cell.length_c   1.000
_cell.angle_alpha   90.00
_cell.angle_beta   90.00
_cell.angle_gamma   90.00
#
_symmetry.space_group_name_H-M   'P 1'
#
loop_
_entity.id
_entity.type
_entity.pdbx_description
1 polymer ?
#
loop_
_entity_poly.entity_id
_entity_poly.type
_entity_poly.pdbx_seq_one_letter_code
_entity_poly.pdbx_strand_id
1 'polypeptide(L)'
;MIKEVYKRDGRKIPFNKERITRAIYLAAEEVSKREGTEADYHMSEQLADEVVTKINQNFFGKTPNVEDIQDAVVKVLIETGHAKTSEQYILYRAERSRVRDSQSRLMKEIKEITFSDADAADVKRENANIDGNTAMGTMLQYGSAVSKEFCKTNMLKPEHTKAHEAGEIHIHDMDVRPDRVIA
;
A
#
# COMPACT_ATOMS: atom_id res chain seq x y z
N MET A 1 -20.72 -2.74 21.58
CA MET A 1 -19.27 -2.82 21.36
C MET A 1 -18.99 -3.66 20.13
N ILE A 2 -18.22 -3.12 19.20
CA ILE A 2 -17.73 -3.80 18.00
C ILE A 2 -16.78 -4.92 18.40
N LYS A 3 -17.05 -6.12 17.89
CA LYS A 3 -16.25 -7.32 18.18
C LYS A 3 -15.44 -7.78 16.97
N GLU A 4 -15.84 -7.36 15.77
CA GLU A 4 -15.31 -7.86 14.52
C GLU A 4 -15.24 -6.74 13.48
N VAL A 5 -14.35 -6.89 12.50
CA VAL A 5 -14.23 -5.98 11.36
C VAL A 5 -14.05 -6.79 10.06
N TYR A 6 -14.55 -6.26 8.96
CA TYR A 6 -14.27 -6.79 7.62
C TYR A 6 -12.97 -6.21 7.07
N LYS A 7 -12.03 -7.09 6.69
CA LYS A 7 -10.88 -6.72 5.87
C LYS A 7 -11.30 -6.41 4.43
N ARG A 8 -10.41 -5.75 3.68
CA ARG A 8 -10.59 -5.46 2.24
C ARG A 8 -10.83 -6.71 1.38
N ASP A 9 -10.28 -7.85 1.79
CA ASP A 9 -10.47 -9.16 1.13
C ASP A 9 -11.81 -9.84 1.49
N GLY A 10 -12.69 -9.16 2.22
CA GLY A 10 -13.98 -9.66 2.68
C GLY A 10 -13.90 -10.57 3.91
N ARG A 11 -12.70 -10.89 4.41
CA ARG A 11 -12.55 -11.74 5.60
C ARG A 11 -12.97 -10.99 6.86
N LYS A 12 -13.68 -11.68 7.74
CA LYS A 12 -14.05 -11.18 9.07
C LYS A 12 -12.95 -11.52 10.07
N ILE A 13 -12.49 -10.53 10.82
CA ILE A 13 -11.46 -10.72 11.86
C ILE A 13 -11.90 -10.10 13.19
N PRO A 14 -11.38 -10.58 14.33
CA PRO A 14 -11.61 -9.92 15.62
C PRO A 14 -11.11 -8.48 15.62
N PHE A 15 -11.93 -7.59 16.19
CA PHE A 15 -11.55 -6.20 16.41
C PHE A 15 -10.48 -6.12 17.50
N ASN A 16 -9.42 -5.34 17.26
CA ASN A 16 -8.35 -5.12 18.23
C ASN A 16 -7.98 -3.63 18.27
N LYS A 17 -8.30 -2.98 19.40
CA LYS A 17 -8.01 -1.56 19.66
C LYS A 17 -6.51 -1.26 19.54
N GLU A 18 -5.65 -2.16 20.00
CA GLU A 18 -4.19 -1.98 20.03
C GLU A 18 -3.62 -1.66 18.64
N ARG A 19 -4.24 -2.20 17.59
CA ARG A 19 -3.82 -1.92 16.21
C ARG A 19 -4.10 -0.47 15.80
N ILE A 20 -5.15 0.13 16.34
CA ILE A 20 -5.50 1.53 16.14
C ILE A 20 -4.55 2.41 16.95
N THR A 21 -4.39 2.12 18.24
CA THR A 21 -3.46 2.83 19.14
C THR A 21 -2.06 2.90 18.54
N ARG A 22 -1.51 1.74 18.13
CA ARG A 22 -0.18 1.67 17.53
C ARG A 22 -0.08 2.43 16.21
N ALA A 23 -1.13 2.45 15.39
CA ALA A 23 -1.11 3.17 14.12
C ALA A 23 -1.14 4.69 14.34
N ILE A 24 -1.93 5.17 15.31
CA ILE A 24 -1.93 6.58 15.73
C ILE A 24 -0.58 6.97 16.31
N TYR A 25 -0.02 6.14 17.19
CA TYR A 25 1.28 6.37 17.81
C TYR A 25 2.40 6.49 16.78
N LEU A 26 2.46 5.60 15.79
CA LEU A 26 3.49 5.67 14.74
C LEU A 26 3.39 6.96 13.91
N ALA A 27 2.17 7.43 13.62
CA ALA A 27 1.97 8.70 12.94
C ALA A 27 2.38 9.88 13.83
N ALA A 28 2.05 9.84 15.12
CA ALA A 28 2.43 10.86 16.10
C ALA A 28 3.95 10.90 16.30
N GLU A 29 4.61 9.74 16.40
CA GLU A 29 6.06 9.61 16.55
C GLU A 29 6.81 10.25 15.38
N GLU A 30 6.33 10.06 14.15
CA GLU A 30 6.91 10.66 12.95
C GLU A 30 6.77 12.20 12.97
N VAL A 31 5.64 12.74 13.44
CA VAL A 31 5.46 14.19 13.63
C VAL A 31 6.38 14.70 14.72
N SER A 32 6.40 14.04 15.87
CA SER A 32 7.23 14.42 17.03
C SER A 32 8.72 14.44 16.69
N LYS A 33 9.21 13.46 15.92
CA LYS A 33 10.59 13.44 15.41
C LYS A 33 10.93 14.68 14.58
N ARG A 34 9.99 15.17 13.77
CA ARG A 34 10.19 16.39 12.95
C ARG A 34 10.12 17.68 13.76
N GLU A 35 9.32 17.69 14.83
CA GLU A 35 9.16 18.85 15.71
C GLU A 35 10.17 18.87 16.88
N GLY A 36 10.96 17.81 17.05
CA GLY A 36 11.89 17.67 18.17
C GLY A 36 11.18 17.45 19.51
N THR A 37 9.95 16.93 19.50
CA THR A 37 9.17 16.60 20.69
C THR A 37 9.15 15.09 20.94
N GLU A 38 8.64 14.66 22.09
CA GLU A 38 8.38 13.24 22.38
C GLU A 38 6.92 12.89 22.09
N ALA A 39 6.71 11.73 21.48
CA ALA A 39 5.38 11.20 21.25
C ALA A 39 4.87 10.48 22.49
N ASP A 40 3.69 10.87 22.96
CA ASP A 40 3.03 10.22 24.08
C ASP A 40 2.14 9.06 23.61
N TYR A 41 2.48 7.86 24.08
CA TYR A 41 1.69 6.67 23.81
C TYR A 41 0.33 6.72 24.53
N HIS A 42 0.25 7.32 25.72
CA HIS A 42 -1.00 7.43 26.49
C HIS A 42 -2.02 8.32 25.75
N MET A 43 -1.57 9.43 25.17
CA MET A 43 -2.41 10.26 24.29
C MET A 43 -2.94 9.44 23.10
N SER A 44 -2.10 8.60 22.50
CA SER A 44 -2.53 7.73 21.38
C SER A 44 -3.59 6.71 21.80
N GLU A 45 -3.52 6.21 23.03
CA GLU A 45 -4.54 5.32 23.60
C GLU A 45 -5.88 6.05 23.82
N GLN A 46 -5.84 7.26 24.38
CA GLN A 46 -7.04 8.09 24.58
C GLN A 46 -7.75 8.38 23.25
N LEU A 47 -6.99 8.76 22.22
CA LEU A 47 -7.52 8.98 20.88
C LEU A 47 -8.11 7.69 20.28
N ALA A 48 -7.49 6.54 20.53
CA ALA A 48 -8.03 5.26 20.09
C ALA A 48 -9.37 4.92 20.79
N ASP A 49 -9.53 5.27 22.06
CA ASP A 49 -10.80 5.08 22.79
C ASP A 49 -11.92 5.99 22.26
N GLU A 50 -11.59 7.23 21.89
CA GLU A 50 -12.53 8.14 21.21
C GLU A 50 -12.95 7.59 19.85
N VAL A 51 -12.01 7.07 19.07
CA VAL A 51 -12.28 6.40 17.80
C VAL A 51 -13.22 5.21 18.01
N VAL A 52 -12.93 4.34 18.98
CA VAL A 52 -13.78 3.20 19.31
C VAL A 52 -15.18 3.66 19.69
N THR A 53 -15.31 4.71 20.49
CA THR A 53 -16.59 5.29 20.90
C THR A 53 -17.38 5.76 19.68
N LYS A 54 -16.74 6.49 18.76
CA LYS A 54 -17.36 7.02 17.55
C LYS A 54 -17.79 5.93 16.57
N ILE A 55 -16.97 4.89 16.39
CA ILE A 55 -17.34 3.76 15.52
C ILE A 55 -18.51 2.98 16.14
N ASN A 56 -18.52 2.77 17.46
CA ASN A 56 -19.64 2.12 18.15
C ASN A 56 -20.96 2.88 18.00
N GLN A 57 -20.92 4.22 17.98
CA GLN A 57 -22.10 5.07 17.74
C GLN A 57 -22.57 4.98 16.27
N ASN A 58 -21.65 5.07 15.32
CA ASN A 58 -21.97 5.12 13.89
C ASN A 58 -22.38 3.74 13.31
N PHE A 59 -21.85 2.65 13.86
CA PHE A 59 -22.05 1.28 13.37
C PHE A 59 -22.86 0.43 14.34
N PHE A 60 -23.88 1.00 14.98
CA PHE A 60 -24.74 0.25 15.89
C PHE A 60 -25.38 -0.96 15.18
N GLY A 61 -25.01 -2.18 15.61
CA GLY A 61 -25.49 -3.42 15.01
C GLY A 61 -24.91 -3.79 13.64
N LYS A 62 -23.95 -3.02 13.10
CA LYS A 62 -23.26 -3.30 11.84
C LYS A 62 -21.80 -3.63 12.09
N THR A 63 -21.22 -4.45 11.23
CA THR A 63 -19.77 -4.74 11.26
C THR A 63 -19.07 -3.75 10.32
N PRO A 64 -18.22 -2.84 10.82
CA PRO A 64 -17.50 -1.90 9.96
C PRO A 64 -16.47 -2.62 9.10
N ASN A 65 -16.07 -1.99 8.00
CA ASN A 65 -14.90 -2.39 7.24
C ASN A 65 -13.63 -1.69 7.78
N VAL A 66 -12.44 -2.14 7.36
CA VAL A 66 -11.17 -1.55 7.80
C VAL A 66 -11.00 -0.09 7.35
N GLU A 67 -11.57 0.32 6.21
CA GLU A 67 -11.52 1.71 5.73
C GLU A 67 -12.40 2.62 6.58
N ASP A 68 -13.59 2.16 7.01
CA ASP A 68 -14.49 2.91 7.88
C ASP A 68 -13.80 3.25 9.22
N ILE A 69 -13.01 2.31 9.75
CA ILE A 69 -12.18 2.53 10.94
C ILE A 69 -11.11 3.57 10.64
N GLN A 70 -10.41 3.47 9.50
CA GLN A 70 -9.37 4.43 9.12
C GLN A 70 -9.92 5.84 8.95
N ASP A 71 -11.10 5.98 8.33
CA ASP A 71 -11.77 7.26 8.15
C ASP A 71 -12.23 7.84 9.50
N ALA A 72 -12.70 6.99 10.42
CA ALA A 72 -13.00 7.39 11.79
C ALA A 72 -11.77 7.88 12.55
N VAL A 73 -10.61 7.21 12.40
CA VAL A 73 -9.33 7.66 13.00
C VAL A 73 -8.96 9.06 12.51
N VAL A 74 -8.99 9.29 11.19
CA VAL A 74 -8.68 10.61 10.61
C VAL A 74 -9.63 11.68 11.15
N LYS A 75 -10.93 11.38 11.21
CA LYS A 75 -11.94 12.32 11.70
C LYS A 75 -11.71 12.70 13.17
N VAL A 76 -11.43 11.74 14.04
CA VAL A 76 -11.12 12.02 15.45
C VAL A 76 -9.85 12.86 15.56
N LEU A 77 -8.77 12.50 14.86
CA LEU A 77 -7.52 13.26 14.91
C LEU A 77 -7.69 14.73 14.47
N ILE A 78 -8.57 15.00 13.49
CA ILE A 78 -8.86 16.38 13.07
C ILE A 78 -9.70 17.10 14.13
N GLU A 79 -10.75 16.46 14.65
CA GLU A 79 -11.67 17.05 15.63
C GLU A 79 -11.00 17.36 16.98
N THR A 80 -10.01 16.56 17.38
CA THR A 80 -9.22 16.78 18.61
C THR A 80 -8.03 17.72 18.42
N GLY A 81 -7.84 18.27 17.21
CA GLY A 81 -6.80 19.25 16.94
C GLY A 81 -5.43 18.66 16.57
N HIS A 82 -5.31 17.36 16.38
CA HIS A 82 -4.10 16.68 15.91
C HIS A 82 -4.00 16.66 14.38
N ALA A 83 -4.18 17.81 13.73
CA ALA A 83 -4.22 17.92 12.28
C ALA A 83 -2.94 17.38 11.61
N LYS A 84 -1.75 17.69 12.13
CA LYS A 84 -0.47 17.21 11.59
C LYS A 84 -0.33 15.69 11.68
N THR A 85 -0.76 15.09 12.79
CA THR A 85 -0.79 13.63 12.96
C THR A 85 -1.77 12.98 11.99
N SER A 86 -2.93 13.61 11.77
CA SER A 86 -3.90 13.12 10.79
C SER A 86 -3.34 13.11 9.37
N GLU A 87 -2.58 14.15 8.99
CA GLU A 87 -1.93 14.23 7.67
C GLU A 87 -0.87 13.13 7.51
N GLN A 88 0.01 12.94 8.50
CA GLN A 88 0.99 11.85 8.46
C GLN A 88 0.33 10.47 8.44
N TYR A 89 -0.78 10.30 9.15
CA TYR A 89 -1.56 9.06 9.11
C TYR A 89 -2.13 8.79 7.71
N ILE A 90 -2.70 9.80 7.05
CA ILE A 90 -3.20 9.70 5.67
C ILE A 90 -2.07 9.33 4.70
N LEU A 91 -0.93 10.01 4.80
CA LEU A 91 0.24 9.73 3.96
C LEU A 91 0.73 8.30 4.15
N TYR A 92 0.85 7.83 5.39
CA TYR A 92 1.23 6.45 5.68
C TYR A 92 0.23 5.43 5.13
N ARG A 93 -1.08 5.70 5.23
CA ARG A 93 -2.15 4.86 4.65
C ARG A 93 -2.06 4.79 3.13
N ALA A 94 -1.80 5.93 2.47
CA ALA A 94 -1.64 6.00 1.02
C ALA A 94 -0.43 5.18 0.57
N GLU A 95 0.71 5.33 1.25
CA GLU A 95 1.93 4.57 0.93
C GLU A 95 1.74 3.07 1.14
N ARG A 96 1.10 2.66 2.25
CA ARG A 96 0.77 1.25 2.48
C ARG A 96 -0.19 0.66 1.45
N SER A 97 -1.10 1.47 0.93
CA SER A 97 -2.01 1.03 -0.15
C SER A 97 -1.24 0.87 -1.46
N ARG A 98 -0.38 1.85 -1.81
CA ARG A 98 0.52 1.78 -2.98
C ARG A 98 1.39 0.52 -2.98
N VAL A 99 2.05 0.22 -1.86
CA VAL A 99 2.89 -0.99 -1.72
C VAL A 99 2.07 -2.27 -1.88
N ARG A 100 0.84 -2.31 -1.35
CA ARG A 100 -0.02 -3.49 -1.48
C ARG A 100 -0.52 -3.69 -2.90
N ASP A 101 -0.92 -2.61 -3.57
CA ASP A 101 -1.38 -2.66 -4.96
C ASP A 101 -0.24 -3.11 -5.87
N SER A 102 0.98 -2.60 -5.62
CA SER A 102 2.20 -3.06 -6.27
C SER A 102 2.43 -4.56 -6.10
N GLN A 103 2.40 -5.08 -4.86
CA GLN A 103 2.53 -6.51 -4.60
C GLN A 103 1.44 -7.34 -5.29
N SER A 104 0.20 -6.85 -5.32
CA SER A 104 -0.90 -7.54 -5.99
C SER A 104 -0.72 -7.58 -7.51
N ARG A 105 -0.20 -6.51 -8.12
CA ARG A 105 0.12 -6.45 -9.56
C ARG A 105 1.24 -7.42 -9.91
N LEU A 106 2.34 -7.40 -9.16
CA LEU A 106 3.44 -8.34 -9.34
C LEU A 106 2.97 -9.80 -9.23
N MET A 107 2.15 -10.11 -8.23
CA MET A 107 1.62 -11.47 -8.08
C MET A 107 0.69 -11.88 -9.22
N LYS A 108 -0.06 -10.94 -9.80
CA LYS A 108 -0.89 -11.18 -10.99
C LYS A 108 -0.02 -11.45 -12.22
N GLU A 109 1.01 -10.64 -12.43
CA GLU A 109 1.96 -10.78 -13.53
C GLU A 109 2.76 -12.09 -13.44
N ILE A 110 3.24 -12.46 -12.25
CA ILE A 110 3.85 -13.77 -11.99
C ILE A 110 2.87 -14.89 -12.34
N LYS A 111 1.61 -14.79 -11.90
CA LYS A 111 0.58 -15.80 -12.21
C LYS A 111 0.35 -15.92 -13.71
N GLU A 112 0.33 -14.81 -14.44
CA GLU A 112 0.21 -14.81 -15.90
C GLU A 112 1.44 -15.44 -16.56
N ILE A 113 2.67 -15.14 -16.11
CA ILE A 113 3.89 -15.79 -16.58
C ILE A 113 3.84 -17.31 -16.34
N THR A 114 3.39 -17.75 -15.15
CA THR A 114 3.37 -19.16 -14.75
C THR A 114 2.30 -19.97 -15.48
N PHE A 115 1.09 -19.43 -15.64
CA PHE A 115 -0.08 -20.21 -16.03
C PHE A 115 -0.68 -19.84 -17.39
N SER A 116 -0.30 -18.72 -18.01
CA SER A 116 -0.80 -18.38 -19.34
C SER A 116 -0.08 -19.22 -20.41
N ASP A 117 -0.85 -19.83 -21.31
CA ASP A 117 -0.31 -20.49 -22.49
C ASP A 117 0.48 -19.49 -23.34
N ALA A 118 1.61 -19.95 -23.86
CA ALA A 118 2.58 -19.18 -24.64
C ALA A 118 1.97 -18.34 -25.77
N ASP A 119 0.91 -18.88 -26.39
CA ASP A 119 0.32 -18.33 -27.60
C ASP A 119 -0.60 -17.12 -27.34
N ALA A 120 -0.98 -16.86 -26.08
CA ALA A 120 -1.97 -15.83 -25.72
C ALA A 120 -1.40 -14.64 -24.91
N ALA A 121 -0.18 -14.73 -24.38
CA ALA A 121 0.36 -13.71 -23.48
C ALA A 121 1.45 -12.87 -24.15
N ASP A 122 1.14 -11.60 -24.45
CA ASP A 122 2.10 -10.60 -24.95
C ASP A 122 3.30 -10.41 -24.00
N VAL A 123 3.08 -10.65 -22.70
CA VAL A 123 4.11 -10.67 -21.64
C VAL A 123 5.23 -11.67 -21.93
N LYS A 124 4.94 -12.79 -22.61
CA LYS A 124 5.96 -13.78 -22.99
C LYS A 124 6.79 -13.36 -24.21
N ARG A 125 6.37 -12.32 -24.94
CA ARG A 125 7.00 -11.83 -26.19
C ARG A 125 7.79 -10.53 -26.02
N GLU A 126 7.91 -9.96 -24.82
CA GLU A 126 8.66 -8.72 -24.60
C GLU A 126 10.14 -8.81 -25.00
N ASN A 127 10.75 -10.01 -24.95
CA ASN A 127 12.11 -10.23 -25.44
C ASN A 127 12.08 -11.06 -26.72
N ALA A 128 12.29 -10.40 -27.88
CA ALA A 128 12.32 -11.05 -29.19
C ALA A 128 13.36 -12.18 -29.33
N ASN A 129 14.34 -12.24 -28.40
CA ASN A 129 15.45 -13.20 -28.41
C ASN A 129 15.33 -14.32 -27.36
N ILE A 130 14.28 -14.34 -26.52
CA ILE A 130 14.14 -15.33 -25.44
C ILE A 130 12.86 -16.14 -25.65
N ASP A 131 13.00 -17.47 -25.75
CA ASP A 131 11.85 -18.37 -25.73
C ASP A 131 11.27 -18.47 -24.31
N GLY A 132 10.17 -17.75 -24.10
CA GLY A 132 9.42 -17.68 -22.83
C GLY A 132 8.84 -19.02 -22.36
N ASN A 133 8.91 -20.08 -23.18
CA ASN A 133 8.44 -21.42 -22.84
C ASN A 133 9.52 -22.33 -22.27
N THR A 134 10.78 -21.90 -22.31
CA THR A 134 11.86 -22.61 -21.64
C THR A 134 11.88 -22.26 -20.16
N ALA A 135 12.29 -23.21 -19.31
CA ALA A 135 12.41 -22.95 -17.87
C ALA A 135 13.31 -21.74 -17.56
N MET A 136 14.34 -21.54 -18.38
CA MET A 136 15.23 -20.37 -18.29
C MET A 136 14.55 -19.08 -18.74
N GLY A 137 13.74 -19.11 -19.81
CA GLY A 137 12.95 -17.97 -20.29
C GLY A 137 11.92 -17.50 -19.27
N THR A 138 11.20 -18.44 -18.64
CA THR A 138 10.27 -18.12 -17.53
C THR A 138 11.01 -17.51 -16.33
N MET A 139 12.19 -18.03 -16.00
CA MET A 139 13.01 -17.48 -14.90
C MET A 139 13.48 -16.05 -15.18
N LEU A 140 13.89 -15.76 -16.42
CA LEU A 140 14.27 -14.41 -16.85
C LEU A 140 13.07 -13.44 -16.81
N GLN A 141 11.87 -13.91 -17.18
CA GLN A 141 10.64 -13.12 -17.10
C GLN A 141 10.26 -12.80 -15.65
N TYR A 142 10.39 -13.74 -14.71
CA TYR A 142 10.22 -13.43 -13.29
C TYR A 142 11.21 -12.37 -12.82
N GLY A 143 12.48 -12.50 -13.20
CA GLY A 143 13.50 -11.50 -12.88
C GLY A 143 13.15 -10.11 -13.41
N SER A 144 12.68 -10.04 -14.66
CA SER A 144 12.26 -8.80 -15.30
C SER A 144 11.04 -8.17 -14.62
N ALA A 145 9.98 -8.95 -14.37
CA ALA A 145 8.77 -8.48 -13.69
C ALA A 145 9.06 -7.96 -12.26
N VAL A 146 9.85 -8.71 -11.49
CA VAL A 146 10.26 -8.31 -10.13
C VAL A 146 11.08 -7.02 -10.18
N SER A 147 12.02 -6.92 -11.11
CA SER A 147 12.88 -5.73 -11.24
C SER A 147 12.08 -4.49 -11.64
N LYS A 148 11.19 -4.59 -12.64
CA LYS A 148 10.31 -3.49 -13.07
C LYS A 148 9.45 -2.98 -11.92
N GLU A 149 8.78 -3.87 -11.18
CA GLU A 149 7.91 -3.46 -10.09
C GLU A 149 8.68 -2.87 -8.91
N PHE A 150 9.87 -3.41 -8.61
CA PHE A 150 10.75 -2.86 -7.59
C PHE A 150 11.16 -1.42 -7.93
N CYS A 151 11.52 -1.17 -9.19
CA CYS A 151 11.94 0.15 -9.65
C CYS A 151 10.80 1.17 -9.61
N LYS A 152 9.59 0.79 -10.07
CA LYS A 152 8.37 1.62 -9.98
C LYS A 152 8.03 2.03 -8.55
N THR A 153 8.25 1.13 -7.60
CA THR A 153 7.82 1.31 -6.22
C THR A 153 8.86 2.04 -5.38
N ASN A 154 10.15 1.71 -5.55
CA ASN A 154 11.21 2.14 -4.63
C ASN A 154 12.22 3.12 -5.23
N MET A 155 12.42 3.13 -6.55
CA MET A 155 13.47 3.94 -7.20
C MET A 155 12.92 5.15 -7.93
N LEU A 156 11.75 5.00 -8.56
CA LEU A 156 11.11 6.07 -9.32
C LEU A 156 10.25 6.97 -8.44
N LYS A 157 10.24 8.26 -8.79
CA LYS A 157 9.28 9.22 -8.23
C LYS A 157 7.86 8.81 -8.62
N PRO A 158 6.87 8.93 -7.71
CA PRO A 158 5.48 8.56 -8.00
C PRO A 158 4.90 9.25 -9.25
N GLU A 159 5.33 10.48 -9.53
CA GLU A 159 4.94 11.24 -10.72
C GLU A 159 5.40 10.54 -12.02
N HIS A 160 6.66 10.10 -12.07
CA HIS A 160 7.21 9.42 -13.24
C HIS A 160 6.58 8.04 -13.42
N THR A 161 6.36 7.31 -12.33
CA THR A 161 5.67 6.01 -12.39
C THR A 161 4.26 6.16 -12.95
N LYS A 162 3.49 7.18 -12.50
CA LYS A 162 2.14 7.45 -13.01
C LYS A 162 2.15 7.87 -14.48
N ALA A 163 3.04 8.77 -14.87
CA ALA A 163 3.18 9.20 -16.26
C ALA A 163 3.56 8.02 -17.17
N HIS A 164 4.38 7.09 -16.68
CA HIS A 164 4.73 5.87 -17.41
C HIS A 164 3.54 4.90 -17.55
N GLU A 165 2.81 4.67 -16.46
CA GLU A 165 1.59 3.84 -16.48
C GLU A 165 0.47 4.44 -17.36
N ALA A 166 0.40 5.77 -17.46
CA ALA A 166 -0.54 6.48 -18.33
C ALA A 166 -0.11 6.53 -19.80
N GLY A 167 1.11 6.08 -20.14
CA GLY A 167 1.67 6.14 -21.49
C GLY A 167 2.15 7.53 -21.92
N GLU A 168 2.26 8.48 -20.99
CA GLU A 168 2.75 9.84 -21.26
C GLU A 168 4.27 9.86 -21.42
N ILE A 169 4.98 9.00 -20.70
CA ILE A 169 6.43 8.80 -20.83
C ILE A 169 6.76 7.30 -20.95
N HIS A 170 7.82 6.98 -21.68
CA HIS A 170 8.34 5.61 -21.73
C HIS A 170 9.70 5.56 -21.04
N ILE A 171 9.81 4.73 -19.99
CA ILE A 171 11.06 4.53 -19.27
C ILE A 171 11.71 3.26 -19.84
N HIS A 172 12.86 3.42 -20.51
CA HIS A 172 13.61 2.31 -21.09
C HIS A 172 14.33 1.48 -20.02
N ASP A 173 14.52 0.18 -20.29
CA ASP A 173 15.36 -0.76 -19.51
C ASP A 173 15.08 -0.82 -17.99
N MET A 174 13.81 -0.67 -17.59
CA MET A 174 13.40 -0.67 -16.18
C MET A 174 13.74 -1.94 -15.40
N ASP A 175 13.94 -3.06 -16.08
CA ASP A 175 14.33 -4.34 -15.50
C ASP A 175 15.84 -4.52 -15.31
N VAL A 176 16.68 -3.77 -16.04
CA VAL A 176 18.13 -4.00 -16.09
C VAL A 176 18.94 -2.82 -15.55
N ARG A 177 18.49 -1.57 -15.73
CA ARG A 177 19.23 -0.35 -15.31
C ARG A 177 18.31 0.76 -14.82
N PRO A 178 17.86 0.69 -13.56
CA PRO A 178 16.97 1.69 -13.00
C PRO A 178 17.62 3.03 -12.64
N ASP A 179 18.94 3.13 -12.74
CA ASP A 179 19.73 4.33 -12.47
C ASP A 179 19.79 5.32 -13.65
N ARG A 180 19.45 4.88 -14.87
CA ARG A 180 19.41 5.73 -16.07
C ARG A 180 17.99 6.17 -16.38
N VAL A 181 17.44 7.03 -15.53
CA VAL A 181 16.22 7.77 -15.86
C VAL A 181 16.66 9.09 -16.50
N ILE A 182 16.11 9.38 -17.68
CA ILE A 182 16.32 10.55 -18.55
C ILE A 182 17.37 10.32 -19.65
N ALA A 183 16.86 9.99 -20.83
CA ALA A 183 17.35 10.50 -22.12
C ALA A 183 16.12 10.94 -22.91
#